data_AF-A0A3D6EH90-F1
#
_entry.id   AF-A0A3D6EH90-F1
#
_cell.length_a   1.000
_cell.length_b   1.000
_cell.length_c   1.000
_cell.angle_alpha   90.00
_cell.angle_beta   90.00
_cell.angle_gamma   90.00
#
_symmetry.space_group_name_H-M   'P 1'
#
loop_
_entity.id
_entity.type
_entity.pdbx_description
1 polymer ?
#
loop_
_entity_poly.entity_id
_entity_poly.type
_entity_poly.pdbx_seq_one_letter_code
_entity_poly.pdbx_strand_id
1 'polypeptide(L)'
;MKISNYIGTLALLAVFAACSTEGDEHVRFAGNEVKVNATIGGESTFTRSNPAGDEEKQSNFNDYDQIGISMNNGAVHKYEMNNGVWEVKDGEPLKWETEATIFKAFYPYSTTFNSGNSFDNGRIIENQASEEGLALSDYMTTDIAIPQIPENRELALDFKRKTARIIVDIENSTFTNEFDHPAVYGVTIFSQLEIPATPVADVAEITPYKIDASDPKSSWMALVAPNAEDKSKNFICIKVQETNTTDDPKPYYVKGIPNLEEGNSYTYKLKIGKDRVTIENVTVENWTEGTAVPGGAVSAITVEGIKESVTTQLKRGNDVVLTLNSNASSDIFDAIKTAIKDKSVADGSVNLTLKSVMTIPEGTFKDVTWLNKVTLPDAVTIGKNAFSGSSLKDIEAPKVSTVEMLAFSECKKLEDVNLPKVSEIKIKAFCSCSNLKTVRFGTLTKVWTGDENNREGMFESVNTQDVSLILSSSQSMLTLIEAEGNFFWTPMNLPYKGSDQCVNMNFLGYKFKEIKFREE
;
A
#
# COMPACT_ATOMS: atom_id res chain seq x y z
N MET A 1 25.04 -35.45 29.44
CA MET A 1 26.17 -36.15 28.79
C MET A 1 26.39 -35.50 27.42
N LYS A 2 27.63 -35.40 26.90
CA LYS A 2 27.90 -34.65 25.66
C LYS A 2 27.51 -35.43 24.40
N ILE A 3 26.86 -34.77 23.45
CA ILE A 3 26.98 -35.00 22.00
C ILE A 3 27.19 -33.60 21.37
N SER A 4 27.93 -33.51 20.27
CA SER A 4 28.43 -32.26 19.68
C SER A 4 28.52 -32.37 18.16
N ASN A 5 28.63 -31.21 17.49
CA ASN A 5 28.84 -31.03 16.04
C ASN A 5 27.54 -31.28 15.23
N TYR A 6 27.24 -30.57 14.14
CA TYR A 6 28.15 -29.95 13.14
C TYR A 6 27.98 -28.44 12.95
N ILE A 7 29.08 -27.78 12.57
CA ILE A 7 29.11 -26.51 11.86
C ILE A 7 29.82 -26.79 10.53
N GLY A 8 29.22 -26.38 9.41
CA GLY A 8 29.80 -26.55 8.08
C GLY A 8 30.83 -25.46 7.77
N THR A 9 32.12 -25.77 7.88
CA THR A 9 33.19 -24.87 7.42
C THR A 9 33.32 -24.90 5.91
N LEU A 10 33.22 -23.73 5.25
CA LEU A 10 33.61 -23.58 3.85
C LEU A 10 35.08 -23.97 3.65
N ALA A 11 35.35 -24.83 2.67
CA ALA A 11 36.70 -25.25 2.31
C ALA A 11 37.20 -24.46 1.09
N LEU A 12 38.04 -23.46 1.31
CA LEU A 12 38.67 -22.70 0.22
C LEU A 12 39.81 -23.54 -0.39
N LEU A 13 39.59 -24.08 -1.59
CA LEU A 13 40.58 -24.89 -2.31
C LEU A 13 41.52 -24.02 -3.13
N ALA A 14 42.76 -23.85 -2.66
CA ALA A 14 43.84 -23.22 -3.42
C ALA A 14 45.18 -23.95 -3.15
N VAL A 15 45.56 -24.86 -4.06
CA VAL A 15 46.89 -25.50 -4.06
C VAL A 15 47.39 -25.63 -5.49
N PHE A 16 48.46 -24.90 -5.81
CA PHE A 16 49.50 -25.35 -6.73
C PHE A 16 50.84 -24.79 -6.24
N ALA A 17 51.88 -25.63 -6.28
CA ALA A 17 53.21 -25.29 -5.79
C ALA A 17 54.28 -25.61 -6.85
N ALA A 18 55.24 -24.70 -6.98
CA ALA A 18 56.50 -24.91 -7.69
C ALA A 18 57.58 -24.05 -7.00
N CYS A 19 58.81 -24.54 -6.92
CA CYS A 19 59.85 -23.95 -6.08
C CYS A 19 60.94 -23.22 -6.88
N SER A 20 61.52 -22.19 -6.27
CA SER A 20 62.78 -21.48 -6.64
C SER A 20 62.78 -20.73 -7.98
N THR A 21 63.50 -19.62 -8.16
CA THR A 21 64.54 -18.98 -7.32
C THR A 21 64.18 -17.55 -6.91
N GLU A 22 64.98 -16.96 -6.01
CA GLU A 22 64.87 -15.56 -5.55
C GLU A 22 65.13 -14.56 -6.70
N GLY A 23 64.39 -13.44 -6.70
CA GLY A 23 64.57 -12.31 -7.63
C GLY A 23 63.27 -11.62 -8.03
N ASP A 24 63.07 -10.40 -7.50
CA ASP A 24 62.04 -9.40 -7.84
C ASP A 24 60.55 -9.81 -7.83
N GLU A 25 59.84 -9.34 -6.79
CA GLU A 25 58.36 -9.35 -6.72
C GLU A 25 57.74 -8.36 -7.72
N HIS A 26 57.66 -8.75 -9.00
CA HIS A 26 56.67 -8.14 -9.88
C HIS A 26 55.26 -8.65 -9.52
N VAL A 27 54.59 -7.86 -8.67
CA VAL A 27 53.19 -8.05 -8.27
C VAL A 27 52.33 -8.35 -9.49
N ARG A 28 51.69 -9.52 -9.50
CA ARG A 28 50.65 -9.84 -10.49
C ARG A 28 49.46 -8.93 -10.23
N PHE A 29 49.33 -7.87 -11.03
CA PHE A 29 48.10 -7.09 -11.09
C PHE A 29 46.92 -8.04 -11.34
N ALA A 30 45.88 -7.94 -10.50
CA ALA A 30 44.60 -8.55 -10.83
C ALA A 30 44.10 -7.97 -12.17
N GLY A 31 43.39 -8.77 -12.96
CA GLY A 31 42.92 -8.38 -14.28
C GLY A 31 42.17 -7.05 -14.24
N ASN A 32 42.35 -6.23 -15.28
CA ASN A 32 41.67 -4.92 -15.44
C ASN A 32 40.17 -5.07 -15.79
N GLU A 33 39.55 -6.15 -15.33
CA GLU A 33 38.22 -6.62 -15.69
C GLU A 33 37.17 -6.01 -14.76
N VAL A 34 35.97 -5.81 -15.29
CA VAL A 34 34.81 -5.32 -14.56
C VAL A 34 34.14 -6.49 -13.87
N LYS A 35 34.25 -6.55 -12.52
CA LYS A 35 33.43 -7.44 -11.70
C LYS A 35 32.05 -6.79 -11.55
N VAL A 36 30.98 -7.51 -11.81
CA VAL A 36 29.62 -6.94 -11.76
C VAL A 36 28.96 -7.28 -10.43
N ASN A 37 28.40 -6.27 -9.77
CA ASN A 37 27.50 -6.44 -8.62
C ASN A 37 26.20 -5.67 -8.87
N ALA A 38 25.18 -6.36 -9.39
CA ALA A 38 23.88 -5.76 -9.67
C ALA A 38 22.93 -5.80 -8.46
N THR A 39 22.29 -4.66 -8.19
CA THR A 39 21.28 -4.38 -7.15
C THR A 39 20.07 -3.68 -7.79
N ILE A 40 19.01 -3.42 -7.02
CA ILE A 40 17.77 -2.73 -7.45
C ILE A 40 17.25 -1.82 -6.34
N GLY A 41 16.89 -0.58 -6.68
CA GLY A 41 16.19 0.36 -5.78
C GLY A 41 17.08 1.42 -5.10
N GLY A 42 18.39 1.19 -4.97
CA GLY A 42 19.39 2.18 -4.52
C GLY A 42 19.46 2.42 -3.01
N GLU A 43 20.64 2.16 -2.40
CA GLU A 43 20.95 2.21 -0.95
C GLU A 43 20.01 1.47 0.02
N SER A 44 18.92 0.86 -0.46
CA SER A 44 18.23 -0.24 0.21
C SER A 44 19.02 -1.54 0.04
N THR A 45 19.13 -2.35 1.09
CA THR A 45 19.89 -3.61 1.08
C THR A 45 19.12 -4.80 0.46
N PHE A 46 18.03 -4.53 -0.28
CA PHE A 46 17.06 -5.53 -0.76
C PHE A 46 16.51 -5.16 -2.17
N THR A 47 16.46 -6.11 -3.12
CA THR A 47 16.60 -5.89 -4.60
C THR A 47 16.03 -7.03 -5.54
N ARG A 48 15.75 -6.91 -6.86
CA ARG A 48 15.69 -8.06 -7.86
C ARG A 48 14.43 -8.99 -7.92
N SER A 49 14.50 -10.21 -8.47
CA SER A 49 13.72 -10.65 -9.66
C SER A 49 12.57 -11.67 -9.52
N ASN A 50 11.96 -11.85 -8.33
CA ASN A 50 10.70 -12.60 -8.24
C ASN A 50 9.50 -11.67 -7.96
N PRO A 51 8.78 -11.16 -8.99
CA PRO A 51 7.65 -10.24 -8.79
C PRO A 51 6.51 -10.74 -7.89
N ALA A 52 6.40 -12.07 -7.72
CA ALA A 52 5.39 -12.75 -6.90
C ALA A 52 5.86 -13.01 -5.45
N GLY A 53 7.15 -12.84 -5.17
CA GLY A 53 7.79 -13.29 -3.94
C GLY A 53 7.50 -12.46 -2.70
N ASP A 54 7.89 -13.04 -1.56
CA ASP A 54 8.15 -12.31 -0.33
C ASP A 54 9.28 -11.27 -0.49
N GLU A 55 9.50 -10.46 0.54
CA GLU A 55 10.54 -9.42 0.55
C GLU A 55 11.93 -10.01 0.29
N GLU A 56 12.25 -11.21 0.78
CA GLU A 56 13.57 -11.84 0.59
C GLU A 56 13.82 -12.32 -0.86
N LYS A 57 12.78 -12.80 -1.55
CA LYS A 57 12.82 -13.23 -2.96
C LYS A 57 12.68 -12.07 -3.94
N GLN A 58 11.90 -11.05 -3.57
CA GLN A 58 12.02 -9.71 -4.17
C GLN A 58 13.31 -9.01 -3.73
N SER A 59 14.19 -9.68 -2.94
CA SER A 59 15.51 -9.20 -2.53
C SER A 59 16.75 -9.82 -3.23
N ASN A 60 16.60 -10.82 -4.12
CA ASN A 60 17.71 -11.40 -4.89
C ASN A 60 17.39 -11.66 -6.38
N PHE A 61 18.43 -11.73 -7.24
CA PHE A 61 18.33 -12.29 -8.61
C PHE A 61 18.52 -13.80 -8.47
N ASN A 62 17.80 -14.59 -9.25
CA ASN A 62 17.93 -16.04 -9.26
C ASN A 62 19.21 -16.45 -10.01
N ASP A 63 19.73 -17.65 -9.75
CA ASP A 63 20.70 -18.24 -10.68
C ASP A 63 20.08 -18.40 -12.07
N TYR A 64 20.91 -18.27 -13.10
CA TYR A 64 20.56 -18.22 -14.53
C TYR A 64 19.81 -16.96 -15.00
N ASP A 65 19.56 -15.97 -14.13
CA ASP A 65 19.13 -14.64 -14.56
C ASP A 65 20.23 -13.96 -15.40
N GLN A 66 19.84 -13.28 -16.49
CA GLN A 66 20.76 -12.71 -17.47
C GLN A 66 20.55 -11.20 -17.64
N ILE A 67 21.64 -10.43 -17.65
CA ILE A 67 21.66 -8.98 -17.88
C ILE A 67 22.55 -8.59 -19.06
N GLY A 68 22.14 -7.54 -19.78
CA GLY A 68 22.95 -6.89 -20.80
C GLY A 68 23.58 -5.62 -20.26
N ILE A 69 24.89 -5.46 -20.41
CA ILE A 69 25.65 -4.29 -19.96
C ILE A 69 26.39 -3.68 -21.16
N SER A 70 26.26 -2.37 -21.38
CA SER A 70 27.08 -1.60 -22.33
C SER A 70 27.94 -0.60 -21.60
N MET A 71 29.16 -0.41 -22.11
CA MET A 71 30.14 0.57 -21.65
C MET A 71 30.29 1.65 -22.72
N ASN A 72 30.17 2.92 -22.35
CA ASN A 72 30.26 4.10 -23.23
C ASN A 72 29.34 4.04 -24.49
N ASN A 73 28.18 3.39 -24.36
CA ASN A 73 27.22 3.07 -25.46
C ASN A 73 27.82 2.16 -26.57
N GLY A 74 28.86 1.39 -26.25
CA GLY A 74 29.39 0.33 -27.11
C GLY A 74 28.50 -0.92 -27.16
N ALA A 75 29.07 -2.04 -27.61
CA ALA A 75 28.37 -3.33 -27.70
C ALA A 75 27.81 -3.78 -26.33
N VAL A 76 26.74 -4.57 -26.36
CA VAL A 76 26.16 -5.17 -25.15
C VAL A 76 26.90 -6.46 -24.82
N HIS A 77 27.55 -6.49 -23.67
CA HIS A 77 28.13 -7.69 -23.08
C HIS A 77 27.10 -8.36 -22.17
N LYS A 78 27.09 -9.69 -22.17
CA LYS A 78 26.06 -10.49 -21.50
C LYS A 78 26.62 -11.19 -20.27
N TYR A 79 25.99 -10.95 -19.13
CA TYR A 79 26.33 -11.57 -17.86
C TYR A 79 25.18 -12.46 -17.36
N GLU A 80 25.52 -13.52 -16.65
CA GLU A 80 24.58 -14.46 -16.00
C GLU A 80 24.91 -14.61 -14.51
N MET A 81 23.88 -14.75 -13.68
CA MET A 81 24.02 -15.05 -12.26
C MET A 81 24.29 -16.55 -12.04
N ASN A 82 25.40 -16.89 -11.38
CA ASN A 82 25.75 -18.25 -11.00
C ASN A 82 26.23 -18.30 -9.53
N ASN A 83 25.51 -19.02 -8.67
CA ASN A 83 25.73 -19.12 -7.22
C ASN A 83 25.87 -17.74 -6.53
N GLY A 84 25.08 -16.75 -6.96
CA GLY A 84 25.14 -15.38 -6.44
C GLY A 84 26.28 -14.50 -6.98
N VAL A 85 27.02 -14.93 -8.01
CA VAL A 85 28.08 -14.16 -8.69
C VAL A 85 27.70 -13.90 -10.16
N TRP A 86 27.96 -12.69 -10.65
CA TRP A 86 27.77 -12.35 -12.07
C TRP A 86 28.98 -12.75 -12.91
N GLU A 87 28.79 -13.75 -13.76
CA GLU A 87 29.80 -14.29 -14.68
C GLU A 87 29.50 -13.87 -16.13
N VAL A 88 30.53 -13.78 -16.98
CA VAL A 88 30.35 -13.48 -18.41
C VAL A 88 29.83 -14.73 -19.12
N LYS A 89 28.67 -14.63 -19.78
CA LYS A 89 28.06 -15.77 -20.48
C LYS A 89 28.51 -15.91 -21.92
N ASP A 90 28.64 -14.80 -22.63
CA ASP A 90 28.99 -14.76 -24.05
C ASP A 90 30.00 -13.62 -24.31
N GLY A 91 31.20 -13.97 -24.78
CA GLY A 91 32.24 -13.01 -25.17
C GLY A 91 33.35 -12.78 -24.13
N GLU A 92 34.12 -11.70 -24.32
CA GLU A 92 35.15 -11.24 -23.38
C GLU A 92 34.53 -10.39 -22.25
N PRO A 93 35.11 -10.41 -21.02
CA PRO A 93 34.71 -9.48 -19.96
C PRO A 93 34.94 -8.03 -20.37
N LEU A 94 34.03 -7.14 -19.93
CA LEU A 94 34.27 -5.70 -19.93
C LEU A 94 35.53 -5.39 -19.11
N LYS A 95 36.30 -4.39 -19.56
CA LYS A 95 37.59 -4.00 -18.97
C LYS A 95 37.60 -2.50 -18.75
N TRP A 96 38.07 -2.06 -17.59
CA TRP A 96 38.01 -0.66 -17.14
C TRP A 96 38.85 0.27 -18.03
N GLU A 97 38.23 1.29 -18.60
CA GLU A 97 38.92 2.34 -19.35
C GLU A 97 39.53 3.39 -18.40
N THR A 98 40.54 4.14 -18.87
CA THR A 98 41.30 5.10 -18.05
C THR A 98 40.61 6.46 -17.86
N GLU A 99 39.39 6.61 -18.34
CA GLU A 99 38.61 7.86 -18.32
C GLU A 99 37.23 7.64 -17.69
N ALA A 100 36.50 8.73 -17.43
CA ALA A 100 35.16 8.67 -16.84
C ALA A 100 34.22 7.87 -17.76
N THR A 101 33.71 6.74 -17.24
CA THR A 101 33.05 5.71 -18.03
C THR A 101 31.56 5.64 -17.68
N ILE A 102 30.68 5.65 -18.69
CA ILE A 102 29.24 5.46 -18.50
C ILE A 102 28.89 3.99 -18.73
N PHE A 103 28.23 3.36 -17.76
CA PHE A 103 27.67 2.02 -17.90
C PHE A 103 26.14 2.10 -17.95
N LYS A 104 25.55 1.40 -18.91
CA LYS A 104 24.10 1.15 -18.96
C LYS A 104 23.85 -0.34 -18.85
N ALA A 105 22.78 -0.74 -18.18
CA ALA A 105 22.37 -2.14 -18.15
C ALA A 105 20.85 -2.33 -18.19
N PHE A 106 20.41 -3.49 -18.69
CA PHE A 106 19.00 -3.89 -18.73
C PHE A 106 18.80 -5.38 -18.39
N TYR A 107 17.62 -5.66 -17.84
CA TYR A 107 17.12 -6.99 -17.47
C TYR A 107 15.66 -7.12 -17.96
N PRO A 108 15.18 -8.34 -18.31
CA PRO A 108 15.97 -9.53 -18.60
C PRO A 108 16.64 -9.45 -19.97
N TYR A 109 17.85 -9.98 -20.09
CA TYR A 109 18.51 -10.20 -21.39
C TYR A 109 17.99 -11.48 -22.03
N SER A 110 16.98 -11.35 -22.91
CA SER A 110 16.44 -12.47 -23.68
C SER A 110 16.72 -12.34 -25.17
N THR A 111 17.19 -13.43 -25.77
CA THR A 111 17.40 -13.60 -27.22
C THR A 111 16.33 -14.49 -27.87
N THR A 112 15.28 -14.91 -27.13
CA THR A 112 14.24 -15.82 -27.65
C THR A 112 13.07 -15.11 -28.32
N PHE A 113 12.98 -13.78 -28.19
CA PHE A 113 11.94 -12.94 -28.80
C PHE A 113 12.50 -12.14 -29.98
N ASN A 114 11.71 -12.01 -31.06
CA ASN A 114 12.12 -11.33 -32.31
C ASN A 114 12.40 -9.81 -32.17
N SER A 115 12.16 -9.23 -30.99
CA SER A 115 12.79 -7.98 -30.54
C SER A 115 12.98 -8.10 -29.03
N GLY A 116 14.24 -8.22 -28.58
CA GLY A 116 14.58 -8.33 -27.16
C GLY A 116 14.57 -6.98 -26.44
N ASN A 117 14.74 -7.02 -25.12
CA ASN A 117 14.91 -5.82 -24.31
C ASN A 117 16.20 -5.05 -24.66
N SER A 118 16.25 -3.78 -24.28
CA SER A 118 17.36 -2.85 -24.50
C SER A 118 17.42 -1.81 -23.37
N PHE A 119 18.31 -0.82 -23.47
CA PHE A 119 18.41 0.27 -22.48
C PHE A 119 17.19 1.22 -22.51
N ASP A 120 16.55 1.37 -23.68
CA ASP A 120 15.51 2.38 -23.92
C ASP A 120 14.12 1.76 -24.19
N ASN A 121 14.07 0.48 -24.59
CA ASN A 121 12.84 -0.24 -24.94
C ASN A 121 12.80 -1.61 -24.28
N GLY A 122 11.63 -1.99 -23.76
CA GLY A 122 11.36 -3.27 -23.12
C GLY A 122 10.10 -3.98 -23.66
N ARG A 123 9.87 -5.17 -23.11
CA ARG A 123 8.78 -6.09 -23.48
C ARG A 123 8.08 -6.67 -22.26
N ILE A 124 6.76 -6.80 -22.39
CA ILE A 124 5.91 -7.64 -21.54
C ILE A 124 5.57 -8.91 -22.35
N ILE A 125 5.48 -10.09 -21.72
CA ILE A 125 5.01 -11.31 -22.39
C ILE A 125 3.55 -11.63 -22.04
N GLU A 126 2.84 -12.26 -22.98
CA GLU A 126 1.41 -12.60 -22.83
C GLU A 126 1.18 -13.72 -21.81
N ASN A 127 2.06 -14.70 -21.71
CA ASN A 127 1.91 -15.82 -20.76
C ASN A 127 2.79 -15.64 -19.52
N GLN A 128 2.22 -15.07 -18.47
CA GLN A 128 2.88 -14.87 -17.17
C GLN A 128 2.39 -15.88 -16.11
N ALA A 129 1.83 -17.02 -16.52
CA ALA A 129 1.29 -18.04 -15.61
C ALA A 129 2.35 -18.78 -14.76
N SER A 130 3.63 -18.43 -14.88
CA SER A 130 4.77 -18.98 -14.12
C SER A 130 5.70 -17.87 -13.63
N GLU A 131 6.53 -18.17 -12.63
CA GLU A 131 7.58 -17.27 -12.14
C GLU A 131 8.56 -16.88 -13.27
N GLU A 132 8.88 -17.81 -14.17
CA GLU A 132 9.66 -17.55 -15.40
C GLU A 132 8.98 -16.52 -16.30
N GLY A 133 7.66 -16.63 -16.54
CA GLY A 133 6.92 -15.69 -17.39
C GLY A 133 6.79 -14.29 -16.77
N LEU A 134 6.72 -14.21 -15.44
CA LEU A 134 6.83 -12.95 -14.70
C LEU A 134 8.22 -12.34 -14.85
N ALA A 135 9.29 -13.10 -14.58
CA ALA A 135 10.68 -12.64 -14.69
C ALA A 135 11.02 -12.18 -16.13
N LEU A 136 10.55 -12.91 -17.15
CA LEU A 136 10.69 -12.53 -18.57
C LEU A 136 9.95 -11.23 -18.94
N SER A 137 8.94 -10.83 -18.16
CA SER A 137 8.21 -9.55 -18.31
C SER A 137 8.75 -8.44 -17.41
N ASP A 138 9.65 -8.74 -16.47
CA ASP A 138 10.10 -7.81 -15.44
C ASP A 138 11.20 -6.88 -15.96
N TYR A 139 10.83 -6.01 -16.89
CA TYR A 139 11.75 -5.08 -17.54
C TYR A 139 12.31 -4.05 -16.54
N MET A 140 13.64 -4.01 -16.40
CA MET A 140 14.36 -3.10 -15.51
C MET A 140 15.61 -2.54 -16.18
N THR A 141 15.96 -1.28 -15.90
CA THR A 141 17.15 -0.62 -16.47
C THR A 141 17.94 0.21 -15.46
N THR A 142 19.20 0.50 -15.79
CA THR A 142 20.09 1.41 -15.04
C THR A 142 21.06 2.14 -15.97
N ASP A 143 21.51 3.31 -15.53
CA ASP A 143 22.57 4.12 -16.12
C ASP A 143 23.41 4.71 -14.96
N ILE A 144 24.72 4.49 -14.98
CA ILE A 144 25.66 4.98 -13.97
C ILE A 144 26.95 5.50 -14.60
N ALA A 145 27.34 6.72 -14.23
CA ALA A 145 28.63 7.30 -14.59
C ALA A 145 29.67 7.01 -13.49
N ILE A 146 30.75 6.32 -13.84
CA ILE A 146 31.88 5.99 -12.96
C ILE A 146 33.05 6.93 -13.31
N PRO A 147 33.30 7.99 -12.50
CA PRO A 147 34.31 9.00 -12.82
C PRO A 147 35.76 8.56 -12.53
N GLN A 148 35.94 7.53 -11.69
CA GLN A 148 37.23 6.92 -11.36
C GLN A 148 37.03 5.42 -11.11
N ILE A 149 38.01 4.60 -11.52
CA ILE A 149 37.91 3.14 -11.40
C ILE A 149 37.93 2.71 -9.92
N PRO A 150 36.94 1.94 -9.42
CA PRO A 150 36.92 1.43 -8.04
C PRO A 150 38.10 0.52 -7.72
N GLU A 151 38.67 0.61 -6.51
CA GLU A 151 39.86 -0.16 -6.10
C GLU A 151 39.63 -1.68 -6.13
N ASN A 152 38.43 -2.13 -5.74
CA ASN A 152 37.99 -3.52 -5.80
C ASN A 152 37.69 -4.02 -7.24
N ARG A 153 37.65 -3.12 -8.24
CA ARG A 153 37.25 -3.35 -9.64
C ARG A 153 35.80 -3.76 -9.83
N GLU A 154 34.94 -3.37 -8.90
CA GLU A 154 33.52 -3.72 -8.85
C GLU A 154 32.65 -2.60 -9.43
N LEU A 155 31.81 -2.95 -10.39
CA LEU A 155 30.76 -2.10 -10.92
C LEU A 155 29.46 -2.42 -10.19
N ALA A 156 29.08 -1.54 -9.26
CA ALA A 156 27.75 -1.54 -8.67
C ALA A 156 26.74 -1.02 -9.71
N LEU A 157 25.69 -1.80 -9.99
CA LEU A 157 24.63 -1.45 -10.94
C LEU A 157 23.28 -1.43 -10.24
N ASP A 158 22.61 -0.28 -10.16
CA ASP A 158 21.31 -0.17 -9.49
C ASP A 158 20.14 -0.08 -10.49
N PHE A 159 19.47 -1.21 -10.73
CA PHE A 159 18.35 -1.31 -11.67
C PHE A 159 17.04 -0.80 -11.08
N LYS A 160 16.19 -0.27 -11.96
CA LYS A 160 14.89 0.32 -11.61
C LYS A 160 13.81 -0.30 -12.47
N ARG A 161 12.70 -0.71 -11.82
CA ARG A 161 11.56 -1.35 -12.48
C ARG A 161 10.90 -0.38 -13.46
N LYS A 162 10.72 -0.83 -14.70
CA LYS A 162 10.09 -0.08 -15.80
C LYS A 162 8.70 -0.60 -16.16
N THR A 163 8.22 -1.58 -15.40
CA THR A 163 6.89 -2.17 -15.43
C THR A 163 5.98 -1.53 -14.38
N ALA A 164 4.67 -1.73 -14.50
CA ALA A 164 3.73 -1.62 -13.39
C ALA A 164 3.26 -3.04 -12.98
N ARG A 165 2.99 -3.26 -11.69
CA ARG A 165 2.45 -4.54 -11.18
C ARG A 165 0.96 -4.43 -10.93
N ILE A 166 0.16 -5.33 -11.50
CA ILE A 166 -1.30 -5.41 -11.29
C ILE A 166 -1.59 -6.65 -10.46
N ILE A 167 -2.35 -6.49 -9.38
CA ILE A 167 -2.90 -7.58 -8.57
C ILE A 167 -4.43 -7.49 -8.60
N VAL A 168 -5.10 -8.60 -8.90
CA VAL A 168 -6.56 -8.75 -8.85
C VAL A 168 -6.89 -9.53 -7.59
N ASP A 169 -7.35 -8.81 -6.57
CA ASP A 169 -7.55 -9.29 -5.20
C ASP A 169 -8.90 -9.99 -5.05
N ILE A 170 -8.97 -11.26 -5.45
CA ILE A 170 -10.21 -12.04 -5.45
C ILE A 170 -10.60 -12.49 -4.04
N GLU A 171 -9.64 -12.72 -3.12
CA GLU A 171 -9.94 -13.05 -1.73
C GLU A 171 -10.77 -11.95 -1.04
N ASN A 172 -10.43 -10.68 -1.31
CA ASN A 172 -11.14 -9.52 -0.76
C ASN A 172 -12.16 -8.88 -1.73
N SER A 173 -12.45 -9.51 -2.87
CA SER A 173 -13.49 -9.05 -3.80
C SER A 173 -14.89 -9.44 -3.33
N THR A 174 -15.88 -8.59 -3.60
CA THR A 174 -17.27 -8.81 -3.16
C THR A 174 -18.11 -9.43 -4.28
N PHE A 175 -18.66 -10.62 -4.01
CA PHE A 175 -19.76 -11.17 -4.81
C PHE A 175 -21.08 -10.62 -4.30
N THR A 176 -21.96 -10.21 -5.21
CA THR A 176 -23.35 -9.86 -4.88
C THR A 176 -24.16 -11.12 -4.53
N ASN A 177 -25.27 -10.93 -3.82
CA ASN A 177 -26.24 -11.97 -3.47
C ASN A 177 -27.05 -12.51 -4.67
N GLU A 178 -26.68 -12.14 -5.90
CA GLU A 178 -27.21 -12.71 -7.14
C GLU A 178 -26.60 -14.09 -7.43
N PHE A 179 -25.40 -14.37 -6.91
CA PHE A 179 -24.68 -15.62 -7.08
C PHE A 179 -24.95 -16.64 -5.97
N ASP A 180 -25.02 -17.90 -6.37
CA ASP A 180 -25.10 -19.08 -5.51
C ASP A 180 -23.78 -19.88 -5.67
N HIS A 181 -23.01 -19.99 -4.58
CA HIS A 181 -21.69 -20.65 -4.53
C HIS A 181 -20.72 -20.29 -5.70
N PRO A 182 -20.41 -19.00 -5.95
CA PRO A 182 -19.51 -18.59 -7.03
C PRO A 182 -18.04 -18.90 -6.75
N ALA A 183 -17.27 -19.16 -7.80
CA ALA A 183 -15.81 -19.18 -7.79
C ALA A 183 -15.20 -18.61 -9.09
N VAL A 184 -13.96 -18.10 -9.00
CA VAL A 184 -13.21 -17.56 -10.15
C VAL A 184 -12.31 -18.67 -10.72
N TYR A 185 -12.53 -19.00 -11.99
CA TYR A 185 -11.80 -20.05 -12.72
C TYR A 185 -10.68 -19.49 -13.61
N GLY A 186 -10.58 -18.17 -13.74
CA GLY A 186 -9.48 -17.52 -14.44
C GLY A 186 -9.63 -16.01 -14.46
N VAL A 187 -8.49 -15.33 -14.62
CA VAL A 187 -8.38 -13.88 -14.79
C VAL A 187 -7.56 -13.63 -16.06
N THR A 188 -7.83 -12.53 -16.75
CA THR A 188 -7.04 -12.04 -17.89
C THR A 188 -6.87 -10.54 -17.74
N ILE A 189 -5.66 -10.02 -17.90
CA ILE A 189 -5.35 -8.59 -17.78
C ILE A 189 -4.98 -8.07 -19.17
N PHE A 190 -5.41 -6.86 -19.50
CA PHE A 190 -5.19 -6.26 -20.82
C PHE A 190 -4.15 -5.14 -20.72
N SER A 191 -3.08 -5.22 -21.52
CA SER A 191 -2.05 -4.19 -21.61
C SER A 191 -1.36 -4.20 -22.98
N GLN A 192 -0.55 -3.18 -23.25
CA GLN A 192 0.39 -3.19 -24.36
C GLN A 192 1.60 -4.06 -24.02
N LEU A 193 2.23 -4.65 -25.03
CA LEU A 193 3.40 -5.53 -24.86
C LEU A 193 4.74 -4.80 -24.99
N GLU A 194 4.72 -3.48 -25.24
CA GLU A 194 5.91 -2.66 -25.44
C GLU A 194 6.05 -1.61 -24.32
N ILE A 195 7.28 -1.38 -23.88
CA ILE A 195 7.63 -0.32 -22.92
C ILE A 195 8.69 0.58 -23.59
N PRO A 196 8.52 1.91 -23.64
CA PRO A 196 7.32 2.66 -23.23
C PRO A 196 6.10 2.34 -24.10
N ALA A 197 4.90 2.44 -23.52
CA ALA A 197 3.64 2.21 -24.24
C ALA A 197 3.43 3.24 -25.37
N THR A 198 2.99 2.77 -26.54
CA THR A 198 2.68 3.62 -27.69
C THR A 198 1.25 4.19 -27.58
N PRO A 199 1.04 5.51 -27.64
CA PRO A 199 -0.30 6.10 -27.56
C PRO A 199 -1.26 5.53 -28.62
N VAL A 200 -2.48 5.20 -28.19
CA VAL A 200 -3.59 4.67 -29.02
C VAL A 200 -3.34 3.28 -29.64
N ALA A 201 -2.22 2.60 -29.35
CA ALA A 201 -2.00 1.22 -29.78
C ALA A 201 -2.98 0.22 -29.10
N ASP A 202 -3.18 -0.94 -29.74
CA ASP A 202 -4.00 -2.01 -29.20
C ASP A 202 -3.32 -2.79 -28.06
N VAL A 203 -4.13 -3.53 -27.31
CA VAL A 203 -3.72 -4.27 -26.11
C VAL A 203 -3.92 -5.77 -26.30
N ALA A 204 -3.00 -6.55 -25.75
CA ALA A 204 -3.03 -8.01 -25.78
C ALA A 204 -3.67 -8.60 -24.52
N GLU A 205 -4.02 -9.89 -24.56
CA GLU A 205 -4.50 -10.65 -23.41
C GLU A 205 -3.32 -11.26 -22.64
N ILE A 206 -3.01 -10.71 -21.47
CA ILE A 206 -2.05 -11.28 -20.54
C ILE A 206 -2.74 -12.33 -19.66
N THR A 207 -2.19 -13.53 -19.67
CA THR A 207 -2.50 -14.62 -18.73
C THR A 207 -1.69 -14.40 -17.45
N PRO A 208 -2.29 -13.98 -16.33
CA PRO A 208 -1.60 -13.65 -15.09
C PRO A 208 -1.14 -14.90 -14.33
N TYR A 209 -0.10 -14.71 -13.51
CA TYR A 209 0.26 -15.63 -12.44
C TYR A 209 -0.88 -15.75 -11.43
N LYS A 210 -1.17 -16.95 -10.94
CA LYS A 210 -2.07 -17.15 -9.78
C LYS A 210 -1.20 -17.42 -8.56
N ILE A 211 -1.30 -16.57 -7.53
CA ILE A 211 -0.24 -16.47 -6.53
C ILE A 211 -0.19 -17.72 -5.62
N ASP A 212 -1.34 -18.27 -5.25
CA ASP A 212 -1.47 -19.66 -4.77
C ASP A 212 -2.35 -20.44 -5.75
N ALA A 213 -1.74 -21.39 -6.46
CA ALA A 213 -2.48 -22.24 -7.39
C ALA A 213 -3.56 -23.09 -6.69
N SER A 214 -3.34 -23.49 -5.43
CA SER A 214 -4.15 -24.44 -4.67
C SER A 214 -5.41 -23.83 -4.03
N ASP A 215 -5.37 -22.57 -3.59
CA ASP A 215 -6.55 -21.88 -3.04
C ASP A 215 -7.45 -21.34 -4.17
N PRO A 216 -8.73 -21.74 -4.28
CA PRO A 216 -9.65 -21.22 -5.30
C PRO A 216 -9.99 -19.72 -5.16
N LYS A 217 -9.65 -19.06 -4.05
CA LYS A 217 -9.83 -17.61 -3.87
C LYS A 217 -8.59 -16.78 -4.14
N SER A 218 -7.41 -17.41 -4.26
CA SER A 218 -6.14 -16.71 -4.31
C SER A 218 -6.07 -15.73 -5.46
N SER A 219 -5.47 -14.58 -5.18
CA SER A 219 -5.35 -13.45 -6.07
C SER A 219 -4.46 -13.74 -7.29
N TRP A 220 -4.71 -13.01 -8.38
CA TRP A 220 -3.95 -13.12 -9.63
C TRP A 220 -3.08 -11.88 -9.84
N MET A 221 -1.95 -12.02 -10.54
CA MET A 221 -0.97 -10.96 -10.73
C MET A 221 -0.34 -10.97 -12.13
N ALA A 222 -0.12 -9.79 -12.70
CA ALA A 222 0.70 -9.62 -13.91
C ALA A 222 1.54 -8.35 -13.85
N LEU A 223 2.63 -8.34 -14.62
CA LEU A 223 3.36 -7.14 -15.00
C LEU A 223 2.82 -6.60 -16.31
N VAL A 224 2.71 -5.27 -16.39
CA VAL A 224 2.09 -4.55 -17.52
C VAL A 224 2.92 -3.34 -17.89
N ALA A 225 2.75 -2.84 -19.12
CA ALA A 225 3.39 -1.61 -19.58
C ALA A 225 2.74 -0.38 -18.90
N PRO A 226 3.53 0.52 -18.27
CA PRO A 226 3.03 1.81 -17.79
C PRO A 226 2.46 2.65 -18.94
N ASN A 227 1.29 3.26 -18.74
CA ASN A 227 0.52 3.92 -19.79
C ASN A 227 -0.41 5.02 -19.23
N ALA A 228 -0.79 5.95 -20.10
CA ALA A 228 -1.89 6.88 -19.84
C ALA A 228 -3.25 6.16 -19.89
N GLU A 229 -4.25 6.71 -19.18
CA GLU A 229 -5.61 6.18 -19.11
C GLU A 229 -6.26 6.01 -20.50
N ASP A 230 -6.73 4.80 -20.83
CA ASP A 230 -7.55 4.51 -22.01
C ASP A 230 -8.90 3.92 -21.61
N LYS A 231 -9.92 4.77 -21.60
CA LYS A 231 -11.32 4.43 -21.28
C LYS A 231 -12.01 3.54 -22.32
N SER A 232 -11.40 3.29 -23.49
CA SER A 232 -12.02 2.54 -24.60
C SER A 232 -11.77 1.03 -24.53
N LYS A 233 -10.62 0.60 -24.00
CA LYS A 233 -10.21 -0.81 -23.95
C LYS A 233 -10.85 -1.56 -22.77
N ASN A 234 -10.81 -2.89 -22.84
CA ASN A 234 -10.94 -3.73 -21.65
C ASN A 234 -9.68 -3.59 -20.78
N PHE A 235 -9.77 -3.87 -19.48
CA PHE A 235 -8.63 -3.84 -18.56
C PHE A 235 -8.46 -5.15 -17.78
N ILE A 236 -9.56 -5.68 -17.23
CA ILE A 236 -9.56 -6.96 -16.51
C ILE A 236 -10.76 -7.78 -17.01
N CYS A 237 -10.56 -9.06 -17.30
CA CYS A 237 -11.62 -10.04 -17.43
C CYS A 237 -11.50 -11.07 -16.32
N ILE A 238 -12.63 -11.45 -15.70
CA ILE A 238 -12.72 -12.56 -14.76
C ILE A 238 -13.72 -13.60 -15.27
N LYS A 239 -13.41 -14.89 -15.12
CA LYS A 239 -14.28 -16.00 -15.52
C LYS A 239 -14.89 -16.63 -14.26
N VAL A 240 -16.20 -16.50 -14.09
CA VAL A 240 -16.93 -16.92 -12.87
C VAL A 240 -17.86 -18.08 -13.18
N GLN A 241 -17.90 -19.08 -12.30
CA GLN A 241 -18.79 -20.24 -12.38
C GLN A 241 -19.52 -20.42 -11.04
N GLU A 242 -20.78 -20.88 -11.09
CA GLU A 242 -21.54 -21.28 -9.91
C GLU A 242 -21.27 -22.77 -9.65
N THR A 243 -20.57 -23.08 -8.56
CA THR A 243 -19.94 -24.40 -8.34
C THR A 243 -20.93 -25.53 -8.03
N ASN A 244 -22.22 -25.20 -7.87
CA ASN A 244 -23.34 -26.12 -7.78
C ASN A 244 -23.99 -26.44 -9.16
N THR A 245 -23.49 -25.85 -10.25
CA THR A 245 -23.97 -26.06 -11.62
C THR A 245 -22.95 -26.79 -12.49
N THR A 246 -23.34 -27.16 -13.71
CA THR A 246 -22.44 -27.66 -14.76
C THR A 246 -22.29 -26.64 -15.92
N ASP A 247 -22.63 -25.37 -15.70
CA ASP A 247 -22.47 -24.30 -16.69
C ASP A 247 -20.98 -23.96 -16.89
N ASP A 248 -20.56 -23.62 -18.11
CA ASP A 248 -19.19 -23.13 -18.36
C ASP A 248 -18.93 -21.77 -17.64
N PRO A 249 -17.69 -21.50 -17.18
CA PRO A 249 -17.32 -20.21 -16.57
C PRO A 249 -17.59 -19.00 -17.48
N LYS A 250 -18.42 -18.07 -17.02
CA LYS A 250 -18.88 -16.89 -17.78
C LYS A 250 -17.91 -15.72 -17.61
N PRO A 251 -17.50 -15.03 -18.70
CA PRO A 251 -16.54 -13.92 -18.63
C PRO A 251 -17.22 -12.57 -18.30
N TYR A 252 -16.60 -11.81 -17.39
CA TYR A 252 -17.04 -10.49 -16.94
C TYR A 252 -15.91 -9.48 -17.10
N TYR A 253 -16.16 -8.36 -17.77
CA TYR A 253 -15.13 -7.39 -18.17
C TYR A 253 -15.23 -6.06 -17.41
N VAL A 254 -14.13 -5.66 -16.78
CA VAL A 254 -13.85 -4.27 -16.38
C VAL A 254 -13.32 -3.53 -17.61
N LYS A 255 -13.88 -2.35 -17.89
CA LYS A 255 -13.43 -1.45 -18.97
C LYS A 255 -12.75 -0.21 -18.42
N GLY A 256 -11.86 0.33 -19.24
CA GLY A 256 -10.99 1.46 -18.91
C GLY A 256 -9.70 0.98 -18.26
N ILE A 257 -8.60 1.04 -19.00
CA ILE A 257 -7.26 0.87 -18.43
C ILE A 257 -6.93 2.20 -17.73
N PRO A 258 -6.61 2.21 -16.44
CA PRO A 258 -6.29 3.43 -15.70
C PRO A 258 -4.92 3.99 -16.11
N ASN A 259 -4.56 5.15 -15.55
CA ASN A 259 -3.18 5.64 -15.63
C ASN A 259 -2.27 4.77 -14.76
N LEU A 260 -1.23 4.18 -15.35
CA LEU A 260 -0.27 3.30 -14.70
C LEU A 260 1.14 3.88 -14.83
N GLU A 261 1.87 3.93 -13.72
CA GLU A 261 3.19 4.54 -13.59
C GLU A 261 4.27 3.46 -13.38
N GLU A 262 5.50 3.72 -13.85
CA GLU A 262 6.62 2.80 -13.67
C GLU A 262 6.94 2.60 -12.18
N GLY A 263 7.23 1.36 -11.79
CA GLY A 263 7.65 1.03 -10.42
C GLY A 263 6.54 1.06 -9.38
N ASN A 264 5.26 1.21 -9.75
CA ASN A 264 4.13 1.13 -8.84
C ASN A 264 3.40 -0.23 -8.91
N SER A 265 2.80 -0.65 -7.78
CA SER A 265 1.97 -1.85 -7.63
C SER A 265 0.53 -1.46 -7.32
N TYR A 266 -0.42 -2.03 -8.06
CA TYR A 266 -1.84 -1.66 -8.06
C TYR A 266 -2.71 -2.89 -7.71
N THR A 267 -3.34 -2.87 -6.54
CA THR A 267 -4.17 -3.98 -6.03
C THR A 267 -5.66 -3.64 -6.15
N TYR A 268 -6.36 -4.31 -7.07
CA TYR A 268 -7.77 -4.06 -7.39
C TYR A 268 -8.69 -5.06 -6.67
N LYS A 269 -9.57 -4.53 -5.83
CA LYS A 269 -10.73 -5.27 -5.29
C LYS A 269 -11.92 -5.05 -6.23
N LEU A 270 -12.59 -6.13 -6.61
CA LEU A 270 -13.70 -6.12 -7.56
C LEU A 270 -15.03 -6.35 -6.83
N LYS A 271 -16.09 -5.74 -7.37
CA LYS A 271 -17.48 -6.04 -7.05
C LYS A 271 -18.13 -6.75 -8.24
N ILE A 272 -18.68 -7.93 -7.97
CA ILE A 272 -19.00 -8.94 -8.99
C ILE A 272 -20.49 -9.30 -8.89
N GLY A 273 -21.25 -8.94 -9.93
CA GLY A 273 -22.66 -9.30 -10.12
C GLY A 273 -22.89 -10.08 -11.42
N LYS A 274 -24.07 -10.69 -11.56
CA LYS A 274 -24.42 -11.49 -12.73
C LYS A 274 -24.62 -10.66 -14.01
N ASP A 275 -24.84 -9.35 -13.85
CA ASP A 275 -24.92 -8.38 -14.96
C ASP A 275 -23.58 -7.69 -15.26
N ARG A 276 -22.70 -7.50 -14.28
CA ARG A 276 -21.47 -6.68 -14.43
C ARG A 276 -20.41 -6.96 -13.36
N VAL A 277 -19.17 -6.63 -13.69
CA VAL A 277 -18.08 -6.44 -12.73
C VAL A 277 -17.64 -4.98 -12.72
N THR A 278 -17.26 -4.46 -11.56
CA THR A 278 -16.74 -3.10 -11.37
C THR A 278 -15.59 -3.10 -10.37
N ILE A 279 -14.63 -2.19 -10.49
CA ILE A 279 -13.64 -1.94 -9.44
C ILE A 279 -14.38 -1.37 -8.22
N GLU A 280 -14.20 -1.98 -7.05
CA GLU A 280 -14.73 -1.50 -5.76
C GLU A 280 -13.71 -0.63 -5.03
N ASN A 281 -12.42 -1.01 -5.09
CA ASN A 281 -11.31 -0.22 -4.59
C ASN A 281 -10.03 -0.53 -5.38
N VAL A 282 -9.10 0.43 -5.45
CA VAL A 282 -7.71 0.19 -5.81
C VAL A 282 -6.79 0.71 -4.70
N THR A 283 -5.83 -0.10 -4.28
CA THR A 283 -4.70 0.34 -3.45
C THR A 283 -3.49 0.50 -4.37
N VAL A 284 -2.71 1.57 -4.20
CA VAL A 284 -1.47 1.81 -4.96
C VAL A 284 -0.32 1.93 -3.97
N GLU A 285 0.75 1.19 -4.20
CA GLU A 285 1.94 1.11 -3.35
C GLU A 285 3.20 1.30 -4.20
N ASN A 286 4.20 2.00 -3.66
CA ASN A 286 5.51 2.06 -4.32
C ASN A 286 6.12 0.65 -4.32
N TRP A 287 6.60 0.21 -5.47
CA TRP A 287 7.20 -1.10 -5.71
C TRP A 287 8.66 -0.99 -6.19
N THR A 288 9.21 0.22 -6.34
CA THR A 288 10.67 0.41 -6.50
C THR A 288 11.46 -0.05 -5.28
N GLU A 289 10.80 -0.14 -4.11
CA GLU A 289 11.36 -0.57 -2.83
C GLU A 289 11.09 -2.06 -2.51
N GLY A 290 10.58 -2.85 -3.46
CA GLY A 290 10.46 -4.32 -3.31
C GLY A 290 9.34 -4.83 -2.40
N THR A 291 8.28 -4.03 -2.21
CA THR A 291 7.13 -4.37 -1.34
C THR A 291 6.55 -5.78 -1.61
N ALA A 292 6.47 -6.59 -0.56
CA ALA A 292 5.94 -7.95 -0.60
C ALA A 292 4.52 -8.02 -1.18
N VAL A 293 4.22 -9.02 -2.01
CA VAL A 293 2.89 -9.17 -2.64
C VAL A 293 1.82 -9.47 -1.57
N PRO A 294 0.76 -8.65 -1.43
CA PRO A 294 -0.29 -8.88 -0.41
C PRO A 294 -1.21 -10.09 -0.64
N GLY A 295 -0.81 -11.03 -1.50
CA GLY A 295 -1.54 -12.25 -1.85
C GLY A 295 -0.68 -13.52 -1.93
N GLY A 296 0.61 -13.44 -1.59
CA GLY A 296 1.55 -14.57 -1.58
C GLY A 296 2.13 -14.78 -0.19
N ALA A 297 1.25 -15.13 0.75
CA ALA A 297 1.51 -15.03 2.18
C ALA A 297 2.03 -13.63 2.59
N VAL A 298 1.08 -12.68 2.71
CA VAL A 298 1.17 -11.75 3.85
C VAL A 298 1.49 -12.61 5.07
N SER A 299 2.45 -12.23 5.91
CA SER A 299 2.51 -12.74 7.27
C SER A 299 1.23 -12.31 7.95
N ALA A 300 0.19 -13.17 7.84
CA ALA A 300 -1.20 -12.75 7.90
C ALA A 300 -1.41 -11.92 9.15
N ILE A 301 -2.16 -10.82 9.05
CA ILE A 301 -2.35 -9.91 10.18
C ILE A 301 -3.02 -10.70 11.29
N THR A 302 -2.19 -11.16 12.21
CA THR A 302 -2.49 -12.21 13.16
C THR A 302 -2.65 -11.56 14.51
N VAL A 303 -3.52 -12.15 15.31
CA VAL A 303 -3.71 -11.79 16.71
C VAL A 303 -2.34 -11.80 17.44
N GLU A 304 -1.46 -12.73 17.09
CA GLU A 304 -0.12 -12.90 17.65
C GLU A 304 0.89 -11.86 17.13
N GLY A 305 1.03 -11.68 15.81
CA GLY A 305 1.94 -10.68 15.23
C GLY A 305 1.59 -9.25 15.63
N ILE A 306 0.30 -8.94 15.76
CA ILE A 306 -0.19 -7.67 16.31
C ILE A 306 0.19 -7.52 17.78
N LYS A 307 -0.02 -8.56 18.61
CA LYS A 307 0.40 -8.52 20.03
C LYS A 307 1.90 -8.31 20.18
N GLU A 308 2.72 -8.93 19.34
CA GLU A 308 4.19 -8.77 19.36
C GLU A 308 4.65 -7.39 18.88
N SER A 309 4.09 -6.88 17.77
CA SER A 309 4.40 -5.55 17.25
C SER A 309 4.07 -4.46 18.28
N VAL A 310 2.85 -4.47 18.83
CA VAL A 310 2.40 -3.53 19.86
C VAL A 310 3.27 -3.65 21.13
N THR A 311 3.56 -4.89 21.57
CA THR A 311 4.47 -5.15 22.70
C THR A 311 5.85 -4.54 22.48
N THR A 312 6.38 -4.64 21.27
CA THR A 312 7.75 -4.21 20.93
C THR A 312 7.84 -2.69 20.78
N GLN A 313 6.82 -2.05 20.22
CA GLN A 313 6.71 -0.58 20.14
C GLN A 313 6.62 0.02 21.55
N LEU A 314 5.72 -0.48 22.40
CA LEU A 314 5.59 -0.01 23.79
C LEU A 314 6.85 -0.25 24.63
N LYS A 315 7.53 -1.41 24.48
CA LYS A 315 8.83 -1.68 25.14
C LYS A 315 9.93 -0.67 24.77
N ARG A 316 9.87 -0.07 23.58
CA ARG A 316 10.82 0.94 23.10
C ARG A 316 10.45 2.38 23.53
N GLY A 317 9.26 2.57 24.11
CA GLY A 317 8.72 3.90 24.42
C GLY A 317 8.15 4.63 23.20
N ASN A 318 7.85 3.90 22.11
CA ASN A 318 7.31 4.47 20.88
C ASN A 318 5.78 4.60 20.95
N ASP A 319 5.24 5.54 20.18
CA ASP A 319 3.84 5.53 19.74
C ASP A 319 3.49 4.21 19.05
N VAL A 320 2.25 3.75 19.18
CA VAL A 320 1.79 2.51 18.54
C VAL A 320 1.29 2.83 17.13
N VAL A 321 2.11 2.49 16.12
CA VAL A 321 1.79 2.65 14.70
C VAL A 321 1.55 1.28 14.09
N LEU A 322 0.41 1.09 13.43
CA LEU A 322 0.02 -0.16 12.77
C LEU A 322 -0.55 0.15 11.39
N THR A 323 -0.12 -0.61 10.38
CA THR A 323 -0.83 -0.73 9.09
C THR A 323 -1.69 -1.98 9.15
N LEU A 324 -2.99 -1.84 8.90
CA LEU A 324 -3.95 -2.94 9.00
C LEU A 324 -4.75 -3.08 7.69
N ASN A 325 -5.38 -4.24 7.49
CA ASN A 325 -6.33 -4.43 6.39
C ASN A 325 -7.47 -3.40 6.50
N SER A 326 -7.96 -2.92 5.35
CA SER A 326 -9.03 -1.91 5.26
C SER A 326 -10.33 -2.30 5.99
N ASN A 327 -10.54 -3.62 6.09
CA ASN A 327 -11.65 -4.36 6.69
C ASN A 327 -11.19 -5.21 7.90
N ALA A 328 -10.18 -4.77 8.66
CA ALA A 328 -9.64 -5.50 9.81
C ALA A 328 -10.75 -6.02 10.76
N SER A 329 -10.64 -7.29 11.17
CA SER A 329 -11.66 -7.95 11.99
C SER A 329 -11.66 -7.47 13.44
N SER A 330 -12.73 -7.76 14.17
CA SER A 330 -12.86 -7.59 15.63
C SER A 330 -11.62 -8.05 16.38
N ASP A 331 -11.15 -9.23 16.02
CA ASP A 331 -10.11 -9.99 16.70
C ASP A 331 -8.75 -9.27 16.63
N ILE A 332 -8.52 -8.49 15.57
CA ILE A 332 -7.33 -7.64 15.41
C ILE A 332 -7.40 -6.43 16.33
N PHE A 333 -8.56 -5.78 16.45
CA PHE A 333 -8.73 -4.69 17.42
C PHE A 333 -8.69 -5.18 18.87
N ASP A 334 -9.19 -6.39 19.14
CA ASP A 334 -9.08 -7.06 20.44
C ASP A 334 -7.65 -7.48 20.74
N ALA A 335 -6.87 -7.90 19.74
CA ALA A 335 -5.43 -8.14 19.87
C ALA A 335 -4.68 -6.86 20.26
N ILE A 336 -4.97 -5.72 19.62
CA ILE A 336 -4.40 -4.40 19.97
C ILE A 336 -4.74 -4.04 21.42
N LYS A 337 -6.02 -4.05 21.79
CA LYS A 337 -6.47 -3.74 23.16
C LYS A 337 -5.80 -4.62 24.20
N THR A 338 -5.74 -5.93 23.95
CA THR A 338 -5.11 -6.91 24.84
C THR A 338 -3.62 -6.62 24.99
N ALA A 339 -2.90 -6.44 23.89
CA ALA A 339 -1.47 -6.21 23.89
C ALA A 339 -1.05 -4.93 24.64
N ILE A 340 -1.84 -3.84 24.53
CA ILE A 340 -1.61 -2.60 25.28
C ILE A 340 -1.92 -2.79 26.77
N LYS A 341 -3.08 -3.40 27.09
CA LYS A 341 -3.50 -3.69 28.46
C LYS A 341 -2.50 -4.59 29.20
N ASP A 342 -1.93 -5.59 28.52
CA ASP A 342 -0.91 -6.51 29.01
C ASP A 342 0.47 -5.86 29.25
N LYS A 343 0.64 -4.56 29.01
CA LYS A 343 1.83 -3.80 29.46
C LYS A 343 1.55 -2.92 30.68
N SER A 344 0.32 -2.86 31.16
CA SER A 344 -0.07 -2.00 32.31
C SER A 344 0.37 -0.54 32.13
N VAL A 345 0.23 -0.01 30.91
CA VAL A 345 0.50 1.39 30.59
C VAL A 345 -0.39 2.32 31.41
N ALA A 346 0.03 3.57 31.59
CA ALA A 346 -0.72 4.56 32.34
C ALA A 346 -1.95 5.07 31.57
N ASP A 347 -2.94 5.57 32.31
CA ASP A 347 -4.14 6.15 31.72
C ASP A 347 -3.81 7.41 30.91
N GLY A 348 -4.22 7.44 29.64
CA GLY A 348 -3.90 8.52 28.69
C GLY A 348 -2.40 8.62 28.38
N SER A 349 -1.69 7.50 28.20
CA SER A 349 -0.25 7.51 27.87
C SER A 349 0.11 6.95 26.49
N VAL A 350 -0.85 6.45 25.70
CA VAL A 350 -0.57 5.81 24.40
C VAL A 350 -1.16 6.61 23.25
N ASN A 351 -0.32 7.01 22.30
CA ASN A 351 -0.77 7.48 21.00
C ASN A 351 -0.90 6.29 20.04
N LEU A 352 -2.01 6.22 19.31
CA LEU A 352 -2.34 5.13 18.39
C LEU A 352 -2.55 5.66 16.97
N THR A 353 -1.81 5.13 16.01
CA THR A 353 -1.97 5.42 14.57
C THR A 353 -2.35 4.16 13.82
N LEU A 354 -3.51 4.17 13.16
CA LEU A 354 -4.01 3.04 12.36
C LEU A 354 -4.08 3.46 10.88
N LYS A 355 -3.11 2.98 10.08
CA LYS A 355 -3.06 3.18 8.63
C LYS A 355 -3.92 2.14 7.90
N SER A 356 -4.39 2.51 6.71
CA SER A 356 -5.18 1.71 5.77
C SER A 356 -6.58 1.25 6.23
N VAL A 357 -6.91 1.32 7.53
CA VAL A 357 -8.26 1.04 8.08
C VAL A 357 -9.28 2.05 7.54
N MET A 358 -10.35 1.57 6.90
CA MET A 358 -11.42 2.43 6.36
C MET A 358 -12.53 2.74 7.39
N THR A 359 -12.77 1.83 8.34
CA THR A 359 -13.83 1.98 9.35
C THR A 359 -13.31 1.56 10.72
N ILE A 360 -13.56 2.36 11.76
CA ILE A 360 -13.48 1.90 13.15
C ILE A 360 -14.84 1.28 13.51
N PRO A 361 -14.93 -0.02 13.87
CA PRO A 361 -16.21 -0.68 14.15
C PRO A 361 -16.98 -0.13 15.37
N GLU A 362 -18.18 -0.67 15.64
CA GLU A 362 -18.94 -0.31 16.84
C GLU A 362 -18.19 -0.75 18.12
N GLY A 363 -18.09 0.18 19.08
CA GLY A 363 -17.57 -0.07 20.43
C GLY A 363 -16.09 -0.44 20.51
N THR A 364 -15.33 -0.34 19.41
CA THR A 364 -13.99 -0.93 19.27
C THR A 364 -13.01 -0.52 20.38
N PHE A 365 -12.97 0.76 20.71
CA PHE A 365 -12.17 1.36 21.79
C PHE A 365 -13.08 1.95 22.89
N LYS A 366 -14.25 1.36 23.13
CA LYS A 366 -15.13 1.76 24.21
C LYS A 366 -14.46 1.55 25.58
N ASP A 367 -14.64 2.51 26.49
CA ASP A 367 -14.17 2.52 27.88
C ASP A 367 -12.63 2.32 28.05
N VAL A 368 -11.81 2.55 27.01
CA VAL A 368 -10.35 2.38 27.11
C VAL A 368 -9.68 3.56 27.82
N THR A 369 -8.95 3.27 28.90
CA THR A 369 -8.37 4.30 29.77
C THR A 369 -6.95 4.73 29.37
N TRP A 370 -6.23 3.91 28.60
CA TRP A 370 -4.82 4.12 28.21
C TRP A 370 -4.59 5.08 27.04
N LEU A 371 -5.63 5.42 26.28
CA LEU A 371 -5.54 6.11 25.00
C LEU A 371 -5.39 7.64 25.17
N ASN A 372 -4.39 8.24 24.54
CA ASN A 372 -4.12 9.68 24.53
C ASN A 372 -4.48 10.34 23.20
N LYS A 373 -3.73 10.06 22.13
CA LYS A 373 -4.03 10.53 20.76
C LYS A 373 -4.45 9.37 19.85
N VAL A 374 -5.38 9.63 18.94
CA VAL A 374 -5.71 8.77 17.79
C VAL A 374 -5.39 9.48 16.48
N THR A 375 -4.71 8.79 15.57
CA THR A 375 -4.46 9.23 14.19
C THR A 375 -4.99 8.19 13.20
N LEU A 376 -5.96 8.57 12.37
CA LEU A 376 -6.63 7.70 11.39
C LEU A 376 -6.50 8.33 9.99
N PRO A 377 -5.32 8.24 9.33
CA PRO A 377 -5.10 8.85 8.02
C PRO A 377 -6.05 8.36 6.93
N ASP A 378 -6.56 7.13 7.05
CA ASP A 378 -7.31 6.44 5.99
C ASP A 378 -8.79 6.22 6.31
N ALA A 379 -9.22 6.39 7.56
CA ALA A 379 -10.59 6.09 7.96
C ALA A 379 -11.58 7.07 7.31
N VAL A 380 -12.70 6.52 6.83
CA VAL A 380 -13.85 7.21 6.25
C VAL A 380 -15.02 7.24 7.24
N THR A 381 -15.15 6.20 8.07
CA THR A 381 -16.23 6.07 9.06
C THR A 381 -15.70 5.79 10.46
N ILE A 382 -16.23 6.49 11.46
CA ILE A 382 -16.03 6.16 12.89
C ILE A 382 -17.35 5.62 13.44
N GLY A 383 -17.35 4.36 13.87
CA GLY A 383 -18.53 3.59 14.24
C GLY A 383 -19.21 3.99 15.55
N LYS A 384 -20.41 3.43 15.74
CA LYS A 384 -21.28 3.70 16.88
C LYS A 384 -20.59 3.32 18.19
N ASN A 385 -20.58 4.21 19.19
CA ASN A 385 -19.80 4.06 20.44
C ASN A 385 -18.28 3.81 20.27
N ALA A 386 -17.66 4.01 19.09
CA ALA A 386 -16.31 3.52 18.79
C ALA A 386 -15.22 3.89 19.81
N PHE A 387 -15.28 5.08 20.40
CA PHE A 387 -14.38 5.58 21.45
C PHE A 387 -15.12 5.97 22.75
N SER A 388 -16.40 5.63 22.86
CA SER A 388 -17.29 6.06 23.96
C SER A 388 -16.72 5.69 25.33
N GLY A 389 -16.72 6.63 26.28
CA GLY A 389 -16.13 6.46 27.62
C GLY A 389 -14.59 6.42 27.70
N SER A 390 -13.88 6.57 26.58
CA SER A 390 -12.42 6.48 26.57
C SER A 390 -11.71 7.71 27.17
N SER A 391 -10.44 7.53 27.52
CA SER A 391 -9.54 8.62 27.94
C SER A 391 -8.96 9.46 26.79
N LEU A 392 -9.43 9.25 25.57
CA LEU A 392 -8.97 9.96 24.36
C LEU A 392 -8.94 11.48 24.58
N LYS A 393 -7.79 12.09 24.32
CA LYS A 393 -7.53 13.52 24.44
C LYS A 393 -7.58 14.23 23.09
N ASP A 394 -6.94 13.65 22.07
CA ASP A 394 -6.75 14.30 20.77
C ASP A 394 -7.10 13.31 19.64
N ILE A 395 -7.86 13.72 18.62
CA ILE A 395 -8.11 12.88 17.43
C ILE A 395 -7.89 13.60 16.11
N GLU A 396 -7.23 12.91 15.19
CA GLU A 396 -6.90 13.37 13.85
C GLU A 396 -7.27 12.33 12.80
N ALA A 397 -8.32 12.60 12.01
CA ALA A 397 -8.81 11.68 10.99
C ALA A 397 -9.17 12.44 9.69
N PRO A 398 -8.18 12.71 8.80
CA PRO A 398 -8.34 13.62 7.67
C PRO A 398 -9.29 13.16 6.56
N LYS A 399 -9.66 11.88 6.51
CA LYS A 399 -10.58 11.31 5.50
C LYS A 399 -11.99 10.99 6.01
N VAL A 400 -12.26 11.12 7.31
CA VAL A 400 -13.56 10.72 7.89
C VAL A 400 -14.68 11.61 7.35
N SER A 401 -15.65 11.00 6.68
CA SER A 401 -16.88 11.65 6.21
C SER A 401 -18.04 11.50 7.21
N THR A 402 -18.05 10.40 7.97
CA THR A 402 -19.19 9.99 8.81
C THR A 402 -18.77 9.65 10.24
N VAL A 403 -19.40 10.27 11.22
CA VAL A 403 -19.26 9.96 12.66
C VAL A 403 -20.59 9.43 13.20
N GLU A 404 -20.60 8.16 13.59
CA GLU A 404 -21.80 7.45 14.02
C GLU A 404 -22.26 7.78 15.46
N MET A 405 -23.45 7.27 15.81
CA MET A 405 -24.13 7.58 17.06
C MET A 405 -23.24 7.31 18.28
N LEU A 406 -23.19 8.26 19.22
CA LEU A 406 -22.40 8.16 20.46
C LEU A 406 -20.89 7.88 20.27
N ALA A 407 -20.32 8.07 19.07
CA ALA A 407 -18.94 7.66 18.74
C ALA A 407 -17.87 8.09 19.77
N PHE A 408 -17.97 9.30 20.32
CA PHE A 408 -17.09 9.87 21.35
C PHE A 408 -17.85 10.23 22.63
N SER A 409 -19.04 9.68 22.86
CA SER A 409 -19.83 9.98 24.07
C SER A 409 -19.00 9.73 25.33
N GLU A 410 -19.15 10.57 26.37
CA GLU A 410 -18.43 10.46 27.65
C GLU A 410 -16.88 10.52 27.55
N CYS A 411 -16.29 10.94 26.41
CA CYS A 411 -14.84 11.17 26.29
C CYS A 411 -14.40 12.42 27.05
N LYS A 412 -14.42 12.37 28.39
CA LYS A 412 -14.22 13.51 29.29
C LYS A 412 -12.82 14.14 29.24
N LYS A 413 -11.84 13.50 28.60
CA LYS A 413 -10.49 14.05 28.36
C LYS A 413 -10.34 14.68 26.96
N LEU A 414 -11.31 14.53 26.06
CA LEU A 414 -11.22 14.98 24.67
C LEU A 414 -11.16 16.50 24.60
N GLU A 415 -10.03 17.04 24.12
CA GLU A 415 -9.77 18.47 23.97
C GLU A 415 -9.85 18.91 22.51
N ASP A 416 -9.23 18.16 21.59
CA ASP A 416 -9.05 18.57 20.19
C ASP A 416 -9.51 17.49 19.19
N VAL A 417 -10.46 17.88 18.32
CA VAL A 417 -11.07 17.00 17.30
C VAL A 417 -10.79 17.57 15.91
N ASN A 418 -10.01 16.85 15.10
CA ASN A 418 -9.61 17.23 13.75
C ASN A 418 -10.19 16.27 12.69
N LEU A 419 -11.40 16.56 12.19
CA LEU A 419 -12.15 15.77 11.21
C LEU A 419 -12.46 16.61 9.94
N PRO A 420 -11.45 17.05 9.17
CA PRO A 420 -11.60 18.07 8.12
C PRO A 420 -12.40 17.65 6.87
N LYS A 421 -12.89 16.41 6.79
CA LYS A 421 -13.78 15.94 5.72
C LYS A 421 -15.16 15.46 6.21
N VAL A 422 -15.47 15.60 7.51
CA VAL A 422 -16.75 15.12 8.03
C VAL A 422 -17.91 15.95 7.49
N SER A 423 -18.92 15.27 6.97
CA SER A 423 -20.13 15.85 6.39
C SER A 423 -21.40 15.31 7.07
N GLU A 424 -21.36 14.09 7.60
CA GLU A 424 -22.43 13.50 8.43
C GLU A 424 -21.99 13.23 9.88
N ILE A 425 -22.76 13.72 10.85
CA ILE A 425 -22.56 13.47 12.29
C ILE A 425 -23.89 13.03 12.89
N LYS A 426 -23.93 11.88 13.57
CA LYS A 426 -25.16 11.33 14.18
C LYS A 426 -25.43 11.87 15.60
N ILE A 427 -26.58 11.46 16.12
CA ILE A 427 -27.09 11.73 17.47
C ILE A 427 -26.01 11.51 18.55
N LYS A 428 -25.85 12.48 19.45
CA LYS A 428 -24.98 12.44 20.63
C LYS A 428 -23.50 12.07 20.38
N ALA A 429 -22.99 12.27 19.16
CA ALA A 429 -21.64 11.86 18.78
C ALA A 429 -20.51 12.33 19.71
N PHE A 430 -20.64 13.52 20.33
CA PHE A 430 -19.69 14.09 21.30
C PHE A 430 -20.36 14.42 22.65
N CYS A 431 -21.43 13.71 23.03
CA CYS A 431 -22.15 13.95 24.27
C CYS A 431 -21.20 13.82 25.50
N SER A 432 -21.34 14.71 26.49
CA SER A 432 -20.52 14.76 27.71
C SER A 432 -19.00 14.87 27.49
N CYS A 433 -18.53 15.36 26.34
CA CYS A 433 -17.11 15.70 26.10
C CYS A 433 -16.73 16.99 26.87
N SER A 434 -16.62 16.90 28.20
CA SER A 434 -16.58 18.06 29.10
C SER A 434 -15.34 18.95 29.03
N ASN A 435 -14.25 18.49 28.42
CA ASN A 435 -13.00 19.25 28.27
C ASN A 435 -12.72 19.70 26.83
N LEU A 436 -13.73 19.65 25.95
CA LEU A 436 -13.58 19.97 24.52
C LEU A 436 -13.20 21.45 24.32
N LYS A 437 -12.13 21.70 23.56
CA LYS A 437 -11.55 23.02 23.30
C LYS A 437 -11.60 23.40 21.83
N THR A 438 -11.35 22.45 20.93
CA THR A 438 -11.38 22.71 19.48
C THR A 438 -12.09 21.59 18.73
N VAL A 439 -12.98 21.97 17.81
CA VAL A 439 -13.55 21.06 16.82
C VAL A 439 -13.32 21.62 15.42
N ARG A 440 -12.71 20.82 14.53
CA ARG A 440 -12.59 21.12 13.10
C ARG A 440 -13.38 20.10 12.30
N PHE A 441 -14.36 20.58 11.55
CA PHE A 441 -15.21 19.76 10.69
C PHE A 441 -14.99 20.09 9.20
N GLY A 442 -15.56 19.25 8.33
CA GLY A 442 -15.70 19.53 6.90
C GLY A 442 -16.86 20.48 6.61
N THR A 443 -17.49 20.29 5.46
CA THR A 443 -18.76 20.93 5.11
C THR A 443 -19.88 20.00 5.54
N LEU A 444 -20.51 20.32 6.66
CA LEU A 444 -21.59 19.52 7.25
C LEU A 444 -22.85 19.62 6.38
N THR A 445 -23.34 18.47 5.94
CA THR A 445 -24.53 18.31 5.10
C THR A 445 -25.65 17.54 5.80
N LYS A 446 -25.35 16.80 6.87
CA LYS A 446 -26.38 16.13 7.68
C LYS A 446 -25.95 15.96 9.14
N VAL A 447 -26.63 16.61 10.08
CA VAL A 447 -26.35 16.43 11.53
C VAL A 447 -27.62 16.02 12.25
N TRP A 448 -27.60 14.89 12.96
CA TRP A 448 -28.80 14.32 13.57
C TRP A 448 -28.95 14.71 15.05
N THR A 449 -30.20 14.77 15.52
CA THR A 449 -30.58 14.98 16.93
C THR A 449 -31.78 14.10 17.28
N GLY A 450 -31.97 13.80 18.56
CA GLY A 450 -33.12 13.02 19.05
C GLY A 450 -34.45 13.79 19.05
N ASP A 451 -34.41 15.13 19.08
CA ASP A 451 -35.60 15.97 19.25
C ASP A 451 -35.56 17.32 18.49
N GLU A 452 -36.75 17.88 18.25
CA GLU A 452 -36.99 19.18 17.59
C GLU A 452 -36.30 20.38 18.27
N ASN A 453 -35.93 20.28 19.56
CA ASN A 453 -35.27 21.35 20.32
C ASN A 453 -33.75 21.15 20.42
N ASN A 454 -33.20 20.13 19.75
CA ASN A 454 -31.78 19.79 19.72
C ASN A 454 -31.14 19.51 21.12
N ARG A 455 -31.94 19.04 22.07
CA ARG A 455 -31.50 18.65 23.43
C ARG A 455 -30.62 17.40 23.36
N GLU A 456 -31.02 16.45 22.53
CA GLU A 456 -30.30 15.19 22.25
C GLU A 456 -29.37 15.30 21.02
N GLY A 457 -28.86 16.51 20.73
CA GLY A 457 -27.94 16.79 19.64
C GLY A 457 -26.49 16.34 19.90
N MET A 458 -25.60 16.56 18.93
CA MET A 458 -24.23 16.03 18.97
C MET A 458 -23.35 16.56 20.12
N PHE A 459 -23.68 17.73 20.71
CA PHE A 459 -23.00 18.36 21.85
C PHE A 459 -23.88 18.46 23.11
N GLU A 460 -24.81 17.51 23.31
CA GLU A 460 -25.50 17.33 24.60
C GLU A 460 -24.48 17.28 25.76
N SER A 461 -24.76 17.98 26.86
CA SER A 461 -23.89 18.06 28.06
C SER A 461 -22.46 18.59 27.82
N VAL A 462 -22.21 19.34 26.73
CA VAL A 462 -20.92 20.03 26.46
C VAL A 462 -21.09 21.55 26.60
N ASN A 463 -20.17 22.22 27.32
CA ASN A 463 -20.14 23.68 27.35
C ASN A 463 -19.52 24.24 26.07
N THR A 464 -20.32 24.35 25.01
CA THR A 464 -19.88 24.87 23.70
C THR A 464 -19.31 26.29 23.76
N GLN A 465 -19.60 27.09 24.80
CA GLN A 465 -19.02 28.41 24.99
C GLN A 465 -17.52 28.40 25.37
N ASP A 466 -16.94 27.24 25.70
CA ASP A 466 -15.48 27.05 25.83
C ASP A 466 -14.83 26.53 24.52
N VAL A 467 -15.64 26.05 23.57
CA VAL A 467 -15.22 25.38 22.32
C VAL A 467 -15.01 26.38 21.18
N SER A 468 -13.83 26.34 20.59
CA SER A 468 -13.50 26.97 19.31
C SER A 468 -13.93 26.07 18.13
N LEU A 469 -14.89 26.52 17.32
CA LEU A 469 -15.40 25.79 16.15
C LEU A 469 -14.68 26.23 14.87
N ILE A 470 -14.20 25.28 14.07
CA ILE A 470 -13.55 25.52 12.77
C ILE A 470 -14.34 24.80 11.66
N LEU A 471 -14.90 25.57 10.73
CA LEU A 471 -15.70 25.10 9.59
C LEU A 471 -14.98 25.34 8.26
N SER A 472 -15.44 24.71 7.18
CA SER A 472 -15.08 25.15 5.83
C SER A 472 -15.68 26.53 5.52
N SER A 473 -14.98 27.34 4.73
CA SER A 473 -15.54 28.56 4.13
C SER A 473 -16.76 28.32 3.24
N SER A 474 -16.97 27.09 2.73
CA SER A 474 -18.13 26.72 1.91
C SER A 474 -19.38 26.33 2.72
N GLN A 475 -19.32 26.32 4.06
CA GLN A 475 -20.43 25.86 4.91
C GLN A 475 -21.73 26.63 4.64
N SER A 476 -22.78 25.90 4.25
CA SER A 476 -24.15 26.41 4.19
C SER A 476 -24.71 26.62 5.59
N MET A 477 -25.60 27.61 5.76
CA MET A 477 -26.58 27.63 6.84
C MET A 477 -27.37 26.32 6.84
N LEU A 478 -27.69 25.82 8.03
CA LEU A 478 -28.37 24.56 8.24
C LEU A 478 -29.72 24.82 8.93
N THR A 479 -30.78 24.18 8.44
CA THR A 479 -32.10 24.18 9.09
C THR A 479 -32.40 22.80 9.63
N LEU A 480 -33.01 22.72 10.81
CA LEU A 480 -33.54 21.48 11.36
C LEU A 480 -34.82 21.10 10.59
N ILE A 481 -34.96 19.82 10.24
CA ILE A 481 -36.18 19.24 9.69
C ILE A 481 -36.51 17.91 10.40
N GLU A 482 -37.79 17.55 10.38
CA GLU A 482 -38.27 16.21 10.71
C GLU A 482 -38.52 15.44 9.40
N ALA A 483 -38.07 14.17 9.34
CA ALA A 483 -38.52 13.22 8.34
C ALA A 483 -38.58 11.81 8.94
N GLU A 484 -39.65 11.07 8.67
CA GLU A 484 -39.85 9.69 9.14
C GLU A 484 -39.68 9.53 10.67
N GLY A 485 -40.11 10.53 11.45
CA GLY A 485 -39.98 10.56 12.91
C GLY A 485 -38.55 10.80 13.43
N ASN A 486 -37.62 11.22 12.57
CA ASN A 486 -36.23 11.54 12.91
C ASN A 486 -35.94 13.03 12.64
N PHE A 487 -35.12 13.65 13.50
CA PHE A 487 -34.74 15.05 13.40
C PHE A 487 -33.29 15.22 12.93
N PHE A 488 -33.08 16.01 11.87
CA PHE A 488 -31.72 16.35 11.42
C PHE A 488 -31.61 17.71 10.74
N TRP A 489 -30.44 18.31 10.87
CA TRP A 489 -30.04 19.57 10.27
C TRP A 489 -29.53 19.36 8.84
N THR A 490 -29.99 20.17 7.88
CA THR A 490 -29.72 20.05 6.45
C THR A 490 -29.44 21.42 5.76
N PRO A 491 -28.63 21.50 4.70
CA PRO A 491 -28.33 22.73 3.96
C PRO A 491 -29.53 23.52 3.43
N MET A 492 -29.48 24.83 3.63
CA MET A 492 -30.40 25.81 3.04
C MET A 492 -29.89 26.43 1.71
N ASN A 493 -28.68 26.07 1.27
CA ASN A 493 -27.97 26.68 0.13
C ASN A 493 -27.74 28.21 0.28
N LEU A 494 -27.61 28.69 1.52
CA LEU A 494 -27.23 30.07 1.87
C LEU A 494 -25.89 30.04 2.64
N PRO A 495 -24.94 30.96 2.40
CA PRO A 495 -23.65 30.92 3.08
C PRO A 495 -23.78 31.18 4.58
N TYR A 496 -23.18 30.32 5.41
CA TYR A 496 -23.14 30.53 6.86
C TYR A 496 -22.16 31.65 7.25
N LYS A 497 -21.00 31.71 6.59
CA LYS A 497 -19.98 32.75 6.78
C LYS A 497 -20.56 34.13 6.45
N GLY A 498 -20.70 34.99 7.46
CA GLY A 498 -21.31 36.32 7.33
C GLY A 498 -22.81 36.40 7.65
N SER A 499 -23.46 35.29 8.01
CA SER A 499 -24.85 35.28 8.51
C SER A 499 -24.94 35.79 9.96
N ASP A 500 -26.13 36.24 10.38
CA ASP A 500 -26.39 36.63 11.78
C ASP A 500 -26.11 35.49 12.78
N GLN A 501 -26.29 34.23 12.37
CA GLN A 501 -25.94 33.08 13.19
C GLN A 501 -24.43 33.04 13.45
N CYS A 502 -23.62 33.22 12.41
CA CYS A 502 -22.16 33.32 12.52
C CYS A 502 -21.70 34.51 13.36
N VAL A 503 -22.33 35.69 13.20
CA VAL A 503 -21.99 36.89 13.98
C VAL A 503 -22.26 36.69 15.48
N ASN A 504 -23.32 35.96 15.83
CA ASN A 504 -23.67 35.65 17.22
C ASN A 504 -22.95 34.40 17.79
N MET A 505 -22.02 33.81 17.03
CA MET A 505 -21.33 32.54 17.34
C MET A 505 -22.29 31.34 17.54
N ASN A 506 -23.47 31.37 16.92
CA ASN A 506 -24.49 30.33 17.04
C ASN A 506 -24.43 29.36 15.84
N PHE A 507 -24.31 28.06 16.09
CA PHE A 507 -24.32 27.02 15.07
C PHE A 507 -25.08 25.79 15.59
N LEU A 508 -26.05 25.29 14.81
CA LEU A 508 -26.94 24.18 15.21
C LEU A 508 -27.67 24.41 16.55
N GLY A 509 -28.00 25.65 16.88
CA GLY A 509 -28.60 26.04 18.16
C GLY A 509 -27.63 26.10 19.37
N TYR A 510 -26.38 25.64 19.21
CA TYR A 510 -25.32 25.81 20.21
C TYR A 510 -24.61 27.16 20.04
N LYS A 511 -24.10 27.73 21.14
CA LYS A 511 -23.30 28.96 21.12
C LYS A 511 -21.84 28.66 21.42
N PHE A 512 -20.97 29.00 20.49
CA PHE A 512 -19.53 28.74 20.56
C PHE A 512 -18.75 29.91 21.15
N LYS A 513 -17.52 29.61 21.60
CA LYS A 513 -16.53 30.60 22.06
C LYS A 513 -16.13 31.55 20.93
N GLU A 514 -15.85 30.95 19.78
CA GLU A 514 -15.47 31.59 18.52
C GLU A 514 -15.77 30.63 17.38
N ILE A 515 -16.06 31.17 16.19
CA ILE A 515 -16.20 30.40 14.96
C ILE A 515 -15.19 30.90 13.94
N LYS A 516 -14.37 29.98 13.44
CA LYS A 516 -13.29 30.21 12.48
C LYS A 516 -13.57 29.46 11.18
N PHE A 517 -13.00 29.98 10.11
CA PHE A 517 -13.10 29.38 8.77
C PHE A 517 -11.71 29.07 8.25
N ARG A 518 -11.60 27.99 7.48
CA ARG A 518 -10.45 27.68 6.63
C ARG A 518 -10.89 27.70 5.18
N GLU A 519 -9.94 27.97 4.29
CA GLU A 519 -10.10 27.76 2.85
C GLU A 519 -9.88 26.26 2.54
N GLU A 520 -10.29 25.81 1.35
CA GLU A 520 -10.40 24.38 0.98
C GLU A 520 -9.17 23.84 0.25
#